data_AF-A0A7S9D8K1-F1
#
_entry.id   AF-A0A7S9D8K1-F1
#
_cell.length_a   1.000
_cell.length_b   1.000
_cell.length_c   1.000
_cell.angle_alpha   90.00
_cell.angle_beta   90.00
_cell.angle_gamma   90.00
#
_symmetry.space_group_name_H-M   'P 1'
#
loop_
_entity.id
_entity.type
_entity.pdbx_description
1 polymer ?
#
loop_
_entity_poly.entity_id
_entity_poly.type
_entity_poly.pdbx_seq_one_letter_code
_entity_poly.pdbx_strand_id
1 'polypeptide(L)'
;MTDGTHDSLDLLLRAGGIRLGRAQHDRLSWLVGQYGAPTFDGAPAGRRNGVVILKEPQSGAAAELFYRALNPGCAVVIPFSENPGFDFLKSKLTEFGTVGPCGADGPHEMWWGGIGWSKFLAASDASTARPRIVSCYPRGGDATAAFALRHSLERFDLACHIEPIETEFGDRVLCFEKAEFMMRMWNKYREPLLFVETGAVLRESPLLPSFLGCDVALHKWNRWEMSARTLYLGRTRAAEMLLRTWQHLAASYPAIWEGYLLDQAWSLTSSQMPLDTVWLPRSYHALKGDLGAARATVLHDQQTTTLELGPDPAFAGLARSARRAGRTGPRDAFMVMTSRAEAGGGISVILRDISTSDAGAVAATVEAVTGAYAADCGGYGRLELALCAWQEDVGAAREAAAQARYRILEIAPGQRIANDFFAVHAADDAVMTARHLFP
;
A
#
# COMPACT_ATOMS: atom_id res chain seq x y z
N MET A 1 -7.16 -10.56 -24.14
CA MET A 1 -6.01 -11.45 -23.89
C MET A 1 -6.50 -12.88 -24.06
N THR A 2 -5.76 -13.72 -24.77
CA THR A 2 -6.16 -15.10 -25.09
C THR A 2 -5.98 -16.02 -23.89
N ASP A 3 -6.91 -16.96 -23.67
CA ASP A 3 -6.89 -17.93 -22.55
C ASP A 3 -5.52 -18.62 -22.36
N GLY A 4 -4.80 -18.91 -23.45
CA GLY A 4 -3.47 -19.54 -23.38
C GLY A 4 -2.36 -18.70 -22.69
N THR A 5 -2.50 -17.38 -22.58
CA THR A 5 -1.54 -16.53 -21.84
C THR A 5 -1.76 -16.61 -20.33
N HIS A 6 -3.02 -16.75 -19.90
CA HIS A 6 -3.37 -16.92 -18.50
C HIS A 6 -2.93 -18.30 -17.99
N ASP A 7 -3.20 -19.36 -18.76
CA ASP A 7 -2.75 -20.72 -18.44
C ASP A 7 -1.23 -20.80 -18.31
N SER A 8 -0.49 -20.10 -19.19
CA SER A 8 0.97 -20.03 -19.13
C SER A 8 1.49 -19.30 -17.89
N LEU A 9 0.80 -18.26 -17.42
CA LEU A 9 1.18 -17.54 -16.20
C LEU A 9 0.93 -18.40 -14.96
N ASP A 10 -0.21 -19.08 -14.89
CA ASP A 10 -0.56 -19.96 -13.76
C ASP A 10 0.37 -21.17 -13.66
N LEU A 11 0.79 -21.73 -14.79
CA LEU A 11 1.80 -22.78 -14.83
C LEU A 11 3.15 -22.27 -14.34
N LEU A 12 3.55 -21.06 -14.74
CA LEU A 12 4.80 -20.43 -14.29
C LEU A 12 4.79 -20.21 -12.77
N LEU A 13 3.73 -19.59 -12.23
CA LEU A 13 3.59 -19.34 -10.79
C LEU A 13 3.61 -20.64 -9.98
N ARG A 14 2.88 -21.67 -10.44
CA ARG A 14 2.89 -23.00 -9.81
C ARG A 14 4.28 -23.64 -9.84
N ALA A 15 4.99 -23.59 -10.97
CA ALA A 15 6.36 -24.08 -11.06
C ALA A 15 7.33 -23.28 -10.16
N GLY A 16 7.01 -22.01 -9.93
CA GLY A 16 7.73 -21.13 -9.00
C GLY A 16 7.39 -21.35 -7.53
N GLY A 17 6.35 -22.12 -7.20
CA GLY A 17 5.83 -22.22 -5.83
C GLY A 17 5.31 -20.87 -5.30
N ILE A 18 4.79 -20.01 -6.18
CA ILE A 18 4.29 -18.69 -5.80
C ILE A 18 2.78 -18.75 -5.65
N ARG A 19 2.30 -18.40 -4.46
CA ARG A 19 0.88 -18.23 -4.17
C ARG A 19 0.48 -16.76 -4.22
N LEU A 20 -0.35 -16.40 -5.20
CA LEU A 20 -0.92 -15.06 -5.33
C LEU A 20 -2.42 -15.10 -5.09
N GLY A 21 -2.91 -14.11 -4.34
CA GLY A 21 -4.34 -13.83 -4.25
C GLY A 21 -4.87 -13.22 -5.55
N ARG A 22 -6.19 -13.16 -5.69
CA ARG A 22 -6.83 -12.68 -6.92
C ARG A 22 -6.36 -11.29 -7.36
N ALA A 23 -6.34 -10.31 -6.46
CA ALA A 23 -5.93 -8.94 -6.80
C ALA A 23 -4.46 -8.85 -7.27
N GLN A 24 -3.59 -9.67 -6.66
CA GLN A 24 -2.17 -9.75 -7.05
C GLN A 24 -2.02 -10.37 -8.43
N HIS A 25 -2.78 -11.44 -8.69
CA HIS A 25 -2.84 -12.09 -9.99
C HIS A 25 -3.38 -11.15 -11.08
N ASP A 26 -4.45 -10.41 -10.80
CA ASP A 26 -5.03 -9.42 -11.72
C ASP A 26 -4.00 -8.34 -12.09
N ARG A 27 -3.27 -7.81 -11.09
CA ARG A 27 -2.18 -6.84 -11.31
C ARG A 27 -1.02 -7.44 -12.09
N LEU A 28 -0.61 -8.67 -11.79
CA LEU A 28 0.45 -9.36 -12.53
C LEU A 28 0.04 -9.64 -13.99
N SER A 29 -1.18 -10.09 -14.21
CA SER A 29 -1.76 -10.29 -15.55
C SER A 29 -1.80 -8.99 -16.34
N TRP A 30 -2.18 -7.88 -15.70
CA TRP A 30 -2.10 -6.55 -16.31
C TRP A 30 -0.66 -6.19 -16.68
N LEU A 31 0.32 -6.42 -15.79
CA LEU A 31 1.74 -6.17 -16.08
C LEU A 31 2.25 -7.01 -17.25
N VAL A 32 1.87 -8.28 -17.34
CA VAL A 32 2.21 -9.15 -18.47
C VAL A 32 1.61 -8.61 -19.77
N GLY A 33 0.37 -8.12 -19.74
CA GLY A 33 -0.26 -7.44 -20.87
C GLY A 33 0.48 -6.17 -21.31
N GLN A 34 1.08 -5.42 -20.38
CA GLN A 34 1.81 -4.19 -20.68
C GLN A 34 3.27 -4.41 -21.09
N TYR A 35 3.97 -5.34 -20.44
CA TYR A 35 5.41 -5.55 -20.62
C TYR A 35 5.75 -6.73 -21.51
N GLY A 36 4.88 -7.74 -21.60
CA GLY A 36 5.14 -9.00 -22.27
C GLY A 36 5.32 -10.14 -21.27
N ALA A 37 5.67 -11.32 -21.79
CA ALA A 37 5.70 -12.57 -21.04
C ALA A 37 6.55 -12.49 -19.75
N PRO A 38 6.09 -13.11 -18.65
CA PRO A 38 6.83 -13.15 -17.40
C PRO A 38 7.95 -14.20 -17.45
N THR A 39 9.05 -13.91 -16.76
CA THR A 39 10.18 -14.83 -16.59
C THR A 39 10.67 -14.81 -15.15
N PHE A 40 11.25 -15.91 -14.68
CA PHE A 40 11.98 -15.92 -13.40
C PHE A 40 13.39 -15.36 -13.56
N ASP A 41 13.89 -14.75 -12.48
CA ASP A 41 15.28 -14.37 -12.39
C ASP A 41 16.18 -15.63 -12.41
N GLY A 42 17.09 -15.67 -13.40
CA GLY A 42 17.88 -16.86 -13.74
C GLY A 42 17.94 -17.16 -15.24
N ALA A 43 17.06 -16.53 -16.03
CA ALA A 43 17.16 -16.57 -17.50
C ALA A 43 18.49 -15.93 -17.98
N PRO A 44 19.14 -16.48 -19.03
CA PRO A 44 20.46 -16.06 -19.48
C PRO A 44 20.54 -14.56 -19.78
N ALA A 45 21.74 -13.99 -19.59
CA ALA A 45 22.07 -12.56 -19.59
C ALA A 45 21.91 -11.83 -20.95
N GLY A 46 20.83 -12.10 -21.69
CA GLY A 46 20.36 -11.26 -22.78
C GLY A 46 19.67 -9.99 -22.26
N ARG A 47 19.34 -9.07 -23.18
CA ARG A 47 18.48 -7.93 -22.86
C ARG A 47 17.16 -8.45 -22.29
N ARG A 48 16.94 -8.22 -21.00
CA ARG A 48 15.66 -8.53 -20.34
C ARG A 48 14.61 -7.58 -20.91
N ASN A 49 13.48 -8.12 -21.32
CA ASN A 49 12.27 -7.40 -21.68
C ASN A 49 11.11 -8.17 -21.06
N GLY A 50 10.02 -7.48 -20.72
CA GLY A 50 8.87 -8.14 -20.09
C GLY A 50 8.85 -8.01 -18.58
N VAL A 51 8.10 -8.93 -17.96
CA VAL A 51 7.98 -9.01 -16.50
C VAL A 51 9.05 -9.96 -15.96
N VAL A 52 9.81 -9.50 -14.97
CA VAL A 52 10.83 -10.30 -14.27
C VAL A 52 10.35 -10.54 -12.84
N ILE A 53 10.09 -11.80 -12.51
CA ILE A 53 9.63 -12.22 -11.19
C ILE A 53 10.85 -12.67 -10.37
N LEU A 54 11.09 -11.98 -9.25
CA LEU A 54 12.17 -12.29 -8.32
C LEU A 54 11.63 -13.11 -7.16
N LYS A 55 12.06 -14.37 -7.09
CA LYS A 55 11.69 -15.28 -6.01
C LYS A 55 12.57 -15.15 -4.77
N GLU A 56 13.86 -14.94 -5.00
CA GLU A 56 14.87 -14.96 -3.97
C GLU A 56 15.57 -13.60 -3.88
N PRO A 57 15.95 -13.17 -2.66
CA PRO A 57 16.73 -11.97 -2.49
C PRO A 57 18.11 -12.13 -3.13
N GLN A 58 18.54 -11.12 -3.88
CA GLN A 58 19.85 -11.12 -4.52
C GLN A 58 20.92 -10.59 -3.55
N SER A 59 22.14 -11.13 -3.65
CA SER A 59 23.30 -10.52 -3.01
C SER A 59 23.53 -9.10 -3.56
N GLY A 60 24.23 -8.24 -2.81
CA GLY A 60 24.47 -6.86 -3.24
C GLY A 60 25.10 -6.76 -4.64
N ALA A 61 26.09 -7.62 -4.95
CA ALA A 61 26.71 -7.66 -6.28
C ALA A 61 25.76 -8.15 -7.38
N ALA A 62 24.95 -9.18 -7.09
CA ALA A 62 23.96 -9.69 -8.04
C ALA A 62 22.86 -8.65 -8.31
N ALA A 63 22.41 -7.93 -7.27
CA ALA A 63 21.44 -6.84 -7.39
C ALA A 63 21.96 -5.67 -8.24
N GLU A 64 23.24 -5.32 -8.14
CA GLU A 64 23.85 -4.30 -9.01
C GLU A 64 23.91 -4.74 -10.48
N LEU A 65 24.29 -6.00 -10.74
CA LEU A 65 24.29 -6.56 -12.10
C LEU A 65 22.88 -6.63 -12.67
N PHE A 66 21.92 -7.07 -11.86
CA PHE A 66 20.51 -7.11 -12.21
C PHE A 66 19.99 -5.73 -12.58
N TYR A 67 20.20 -4.73 -11.71
CA TYR A 67 19.79 -3.34 -11.94
C TYR A 67 20.33 -2.79 -13.27
N ARG A 68 21.62 -3.04 -13.56
CA ARG A 68 22.27 -2.59 -14.81
C ARG A 68 21.74 -3.29 -16.07
N ALA A 69 21.18 -4.49 -15.92
CA ALA A 69 20.62 -5.25 -17.04
C ALA A 69 19.17 -4.83 -17.38
N LEU A 70 18.51 -4.06 -16.51
CA LEU A 70 17.14 -3.59 -16.74
C LEU A 70 17.10 -2.45 -17.77
N ASN A 71 16.00 -2.37 -18.50
CA ASN A 71 15.66 -1.25 -19.37
C ASN A 71 14.21 -0.79 -19.12
N PRO A 72 13.73 0.33 -19.70
CA PRO A 72 12.38 0.83 -19.43
C PRO A 72 11.24 -0.09 -19.94
N GLY A 73 11.58 -1.09 -20.75
CA GLY A 73 10.70 -2.18 -21.18
C GLY A 73 10.64 -3.36 -20.21
N CYS A 74 11.19 -3.22 -18.99
CA CYS A 74 11.09 -4.21 -17.92
C CYS A 74 10.18 -3.74 -16.78
N ALA A 75 9.41 -4.67 -16.22
CA ALA A 75 8.81 -4.54 -14.89
C ALA A 75 9.37 -5.64 -13.99
N VAL A 76 9.73 -5.27 -12.76
CA VAL A 76 10.20 -6.18 -11.73
C VAL A 76 9.06 -6.43 -10.77
N VAL A 77 8.79 -7.70 -10.45
CA VAL A 77 7.76 -8.13 -9.50
C VAL A 77 8.40 -8.97 -8.41
N ILE A 78 8.08 -8.66 -7.15
CA ILE A 78 8.53 -9.40 -5.97
C ILE A 78 7.27 -9.87 -5.23
N PRO A 79 6.93 -11.18 -5.26
CA PRO A 79 5.68 -11.70 -4.72
C PRO A 79 5.68 -11.90 -3.19
N PHE A 80 6.85 -11.80 -2.55
CA PHE A 80 7.05 -11.93 -1.09
C PHE A 80 7.77 -10.69 -0.56
N SER A 81 7.28 -9.51 -0.94
CA SER A 81 8.04 -8.26 -0.83
C SER A 81 8.25 -7.77 0.60
N GLU A 82 7.51 -8.32 1.54
CA GLU A 82 7.64 -8.06 2.98
C GLU A 82 8.98 -8.55 3.54
N ASN A 83 9.69 -9.45 2.85
CA ASN A 83 10.99 -9.93 3.29
C ASN A 83 12.07 -8.82 3.11
N PRO A 84 12.82 -8.47 4.17
CA PRO A 84 13.81 -7.40 4.13
C PRO A 84 15.02 -7.72 3.24
N GLY A 85 15.26 -8.98 2.88
CA GLY A 85 16.30 -9.37 1.92
C GLY A 85 16.16 -8.69 0.55
N PHE A 86 14.97 -8.27 0.16
CA PHE A 86 14.72 -7.54 -1.09
C PHE A 86 15.00 -6.03 -1.00
N ASP A 87 15.20 -5.48 0.19
CA ASP A 87 15.24 -4.03 0.40
C ASP A 87 16.39 -3.35 -0.32
N PHE A 88 17.55 -4.01 -0.41
CA PHE A 88 18.69 -3.47 -1.14
C PHE A 88 18.34 -3.21 -2.61
N LEU A 89 17.73 -4.19 -3.29
CA LEU A 89 17.32 -4.02 -4.69
C LEU A 89 16.15 -3.03 -4.83
N LYS A 90 15.12 -3.13 -3.97
CA LYS A 90 14.00 -2.17 -3.95
C LYS A 90 14.49 -0.73 -3.82
N SER A 91 15.56 -0.50 -3.04
CA SER A 91 16.15 0.83 -2.84
C SER A 91 16.81 1.46 -4.08
N LYS A 92 17.18 0.62 -5.07
CA LYS A 92 17.79 1.00 -6.35
C LYS A 92 16.75 1.22 -7.44
N LEU A 93 15.60 0.56 -7.32
CA LEU A 93 14.51 0.64 -8.28
C LEU A 93 13.56 1.80 -7.94
N THR A 94 12.83 2.23 -8.96
CA THR A 94 11.64 3.03 -8.76
C THR A 94 10.50 2.09 -8.41
N GLU A 95 9.99 2.21 -7.20
CA GLU A 95 8.77 1.56 -6.78
C GLU A 95 7.58 2.16 -7.54
N PHE A 96 6.79 1.30 -8.19
CA PHE A 96 5.60 1.72 -8.92
C PHE A 96 4.33 1.46 -8.12
N GLY A 97 4.27 0.37 -7.36
CA GLY A 97 3.11 0.04 -6.55
C GLY A 97 3.28 -1.23 -5.72
N THR A 98 2.26 -1.50 -4.93
CA THR A 98 2.15 -2.68 -4.06
C THR A 98 0.72 -3.19 -4.06
N VAL A 99 0.54 -4.50 -3.92
CA VAL A 99 -0.76 -5.13 -3.64
C VAL A 99 -0.65 -5.87 -2.31
N GLY A 100 -1.45 -5.45 -1.34
CA GLY A 100 -1.44 -6.04 0.01
C GLY A 100 -1.84 -7.53 0.03
N PRO A 101 -1.61 -8.22 1.16
CA PRO A 101 -2.01 -9.61 1.34
C PRO A 101 -3.53 -9.81 1.29
N CYS A 102 -3.93 -11.02 0.92
CA CYS A 102 -5.30 -11.48 0.70
C CYS A 102 -5.60 -12.71 1.56
N GLY A 103 -5.43 -12.59 2.88
CA GLY A 103 -5.64 -13.68 3.82
C GLY A 103 -4.86 -14.94 3.42
N ALA A 104 -5.42 -16.12 3.68
CA ALA A 104 -4.76 -17.38 3.33
C ALA A 104 -4.57 -17.59 1.82
N ASP A 105 -5.42 -17.01 0.96
CA ASP A 105 -5.37 -17.25 -0.49
C ASP A 105 -4.20 -16.56 -1.20
N GLY A 106 -3.71 -15.45 -0.63
CA GLY A 106 -2.52 -14.75 -1.10
C GLY A 106 -1.84 -14.05 0.07
N PRO A 107 -1.13 -14.79 0.93
CA PRO A 107 -0.76 -14.30 2.26
C PRO A 107 0.43 -13.33 2.26
N HIS A 108 0.97 -13.01 1.10
CA HIS A 108 2.17 -12.18 0.92
C HIS A 108 1.83 -10.80 0.40
N GLU A 109 2.75 -9.84 0.53
CA GLU A 109 2.65 -8.57 -0.20
C GLU A 109 3.35 -8.71 -1.56
N MET A 110 2.71 -8.20 -2.61
CA MET A 110 3.33 -8.13 -3.93
C MET A 110 3.81 -6.70 -4.20
N TRP A 111 5.10 -6.53 -4.41
CA TRP A 111 5.70 -5.26 -4.84
C TRP A 111 6.01 -5.30 -6.33
N TRP A 112 5.88 -4.15 -6.99
CA TRP A 112 6.31 -4.02 -8.38
C TRP A 112 6.93 -2.65 -8.69
N GLY A 113 7.89 -2.66 -9.61
CA GLY A 113 8.70 -1.49 -9.93
C GLY A 113 9.56 -1.66 -11.16
N GLY A 114 10.50 -0.74 -11.37
CA GLY A 114 11.41 -0.75 -12.52
C GLY A 114 12.38 0.42 -12.49
N ILE A 115 12.96 0.77 -13.63
CA ILE A 115 13.94 1.87 -13.71
C ILE A 115 13.31 3.26 -13.96
N GLY A 116 12.01 3.33 -14.26
CA GLY A 116 11.29 4.60 -14.40
C GLY A 116 9.91 4.48 -15.07
N TRP A 117 9.14 5.56 -15.02
CA TRP A 117 7.73 5.64 -15.43
C TRP A 117 7.47 5.93 -16.92
N SER A 118 8.53 6.15 -17.71
CA SER A 118 8.42 6.71 -19.07
C SER A 118 7.47 5.93 -20.00
N LYS A 119 7.46 4.60 -19.90
CA LYS A 119 6.57 3.75 -20.69
C LYS A 119 5.09 4.02 -20.41
N PHE A 120 4.72 4.16 -19.13
CA PHE A 120 3.34 4.35 -18.74
C PHE A 120 2.83 5.75 -19.00
N LEU A 121 3.69 6.76 -18.83
CA LEU A 121 3.33 8.16 -19.13
C LEU A 121 2.92 8.32 -20.59
N ALA A 122 3.66 7.72 -21.52
CA ALA A 122 3.30 7.75 -22.94
C ALA A 122 2.00 6.98 -23.25
N ALA A 123 1.73 5.88 -22.54
CA ALA A 123 0.54 5.06 -22.76
C ALA A 123 -0.73 5.67 -22.14
N SER A 124 -0.60 6.38 -21.02
CA SER A 124 -1.75 6.94 -20.30
C SER A 124 -2.52 7.99 -21.09
N ASP A 125 -1.87 8.67 -22.03
CA ASP A 125 -2.51 9.67 -22.91
C ASP A 125 -3.60 9.05 -23.79
N ALA A 126 -3.47 7.77 -24.13
CA ALA A 126 -4.46 7.02 -24.92
C ALA A 126 -5.61 6.44 -24.08
N SER A 127 -5.55 6.55 -22.75
CA SER A 127 -6.63 6.07 -21.88
C SER A 127 -7.93 6.79 -22.17
N THR A 128 -9.05 6.07 -22.19
CA THR A 128 -10.41 6.64 -22.32
C THR A 128 -11.11 6.76 -20.97
N ALA A 129 -10.63 6.06 -19.95
CA ALA A 129 -11.15 6.18 -18.59
C ALA A 129 -10.74 7.54 -18.00
N ARG A 130 -11.74 8.33 -17.61
CA ARG A 130 -11.55 9.68 -17.05
C ARG A 130 -12.07 9.70 -15.61
N PRO A 131 -11.23 10.06 -14.62
CA PRO A 131 -11.73 10.30 -13.27
C PRO A 131 -12.48 11.63 -13.24
N ARG A 132 -13.45 11.75 -12.35
CA ARG A 132 -13.97 13.07 -11.97
C ARG A 132 -12.95 13.76 -11.07
N ILE A 133 -12.55 14.96 -11.47
CA ILE A 133 -11.68 15.78 -10.64
C ILE A 133 -12.51 16.44 -9.54
N VAL A 134 -12.14 16.25 -8.29
CA VAL A 134 -12.84 16.84 -7.14
C VAL A 134 -11.90 17.73 -6.36
N SER A 135 -12.39 18.86 -5.87
CA SER A 135 -11.63 19.78 -5.05
C SER A 135 -12.56 20.58 -4.14
N CYS A 136 -12.04 21.04 -3.02
CA CYS A 136 -12.77 21.89 -2.08
C CYS A 136 -11.88 23.04 -1.63
N TYR A 137 -12.51 24.11 -1.14
CA TYR A 137 -11.82 25.26 -0.57
C TYR A 137 -12.69 25.91 0.53
N PRO A 138 -12.10 26.69 1.46
CA PRO A 138 -12.86 27.35 2.51
C PRO A 138 -13.86 28.35 1.91
N ARG A 139 -15.13 28.35 2.36
CA ARG A 139 -16.15 29.28 1.85
C ARG A 139 -15.79 30.75 2.09
N GLY A 140 -15.15 31.05 3.22
CA GLY A 140 -14.66 32.39 3.54
C GLY A 140 -13.33 32.78 2.88
N GLY A 141 -12.70 31.85 2.15
CA GLY A 141 -11.40 32.04 1.52
C GLY A 141 -11.45 32.67 0.13
N ASP A 142 -10.26 32.93 -0.43
CA ASP A 142 -10.11 33.45 -1.80
C ASP A 142 -10.44 32.37 -2.85
N ALA A 143 -11.50 32.61 -3.62
CA ALA A 143 -11.92 31.72 -4.71
C ALA A 143 -10.99 31.75 -5.93
N THR A 144 -10.01 32.67 -5.99
CA THR A 144 -9.06 32.83 -7.11
C THR A 144 -8.29 31.54 -7.40
N ALA A 145 -7.84 30.83 -6.36
CA ALA A 145 -7.16 29.53 -6.50
C ALA A 145 -8.05 28.52 -7.25
N ALA A 146 -9.32 28.39 -6.86
CA ALA A 146 -10.26 27.49 -7.50
C ALA A 146 -10.48 27.81 -9.00
N PHE A 147 -10.40 29.09 -9.40
CA PHE A 147 -10.52 29.48 -10.81
C PHE A 147 -9.36 28.98 -11.67
N ALA A 148 -8.12 29.02 -11.16
CA ALA A 148 -6.96 28.53 -11.89
C ALA A 148 -7.06 27.02 -12.18
N LEU A 149 -7.46 26.24 -11.17
CA LEU A 149 -7.71 24.81 -11.33
C LEU A 149 -8.85 24.56 -12.34
N ARG A 150 -10.01 25.20 -12.17
CA ARG A 150 -11.17 25.09 -13.10
C ARG A 150 -10.77 25.38 -14.54
N HIS A 151 -10.07 26.48 -14.79
CA HIS A 151 -9.66 26.86 -16.14
C HIS A 151 -8.71 25.81 -16.75
N SER A 152 -7.80 25.23 -15.96
CA SER A 152 -6.93 24.15 -16.44
C SER A 152 -7.71 22.86 -16.76
N LEU A 153 -8.76 22.57 -16.01
CA LEU A 153 -9.65 21.41 -16.23
C LEU A 153 -10.49 21.55 -17.49
N GLU A 154 -11.04 22.74 -17.73
CA GLU A 154 -11.79 23.07 -18.95
C GLU A 154 -10.93 22.90 -20.19
N ARG A 155 -9.66 23.33 -20.14
CA ARG A 155 -8.70 23.14 -21.25
C ARG A 155 -8.48 21.67 -21.63
N PHE A 156 -8.62 20.75 -20.68
CA PHE A 156 -8.44 19.32 -20.91
C PHE A 156 -9.76 18.55 -21.04
N ASP A 157 -10.90 19.23 -21.08
CA ASP A 157 -12.25 18.64 -21.14
C ASP A 157 -12.48 17.60 -20.01
N LEU A 158 -12.06 17.97 -18.79
CA LEU A 158 -12.17 17.10 -17.62
C LEU A 158 -13.38 17.46 -16.77
N ALA A 159 -14.25 16.46 -16.54
CA ALA A 159 -15.36 16.58 -15.62
C ALA A 159 -14.86 16.89 -14.22
N CYS A 160 -15.40 17.94 -13.60
CA CYS A 160 -15.01 18.34 -12.25
C CYS A 160 -16.19 18.59 -11.31
N HIS A 161 -15.89 18.57 -10.01
CA HIS A 161 -16.74 19.10 -8.95
C HIS A 161 -15.85 19.87 -7.99
N ILE A 162 -15.98 21.19 -8.01
CA ILE A 162 -15.23 22.08 -7.13
C ILE A 162 -16.24 22.93 -6.38
N GLU A 163 -16.22 22.91 -5.05
CA GLU A 163 -17.16 23.67 -4.24
C GLU A 163 -16.52 24.27 -2.98
N PRO A 164 -17.03 25.41 -2.50
CA PRO A 164 -16.67 25.91 -1.19
C PRO A 164 -17.32 25.03 -0.11
N ILE A 165 -16.59 24.77 0.97
CA ILE A 165 -17.08 24.07 2.16
C ILE A 165 -17.01 24.99 3.38
N GLU A 166 -17.89 24.74 4.36
CA GLU A 166 -17.72 25.33 5.69
C GLU A 166 -16.46 24.73 6.33
N THR A 167 -15.65 25.57 6.94
CA THR A 167 -14.44 25.14 7.64
C THR A 167 -14.42 25.72 9.04
N GLU A 168 -13.88 24.96 10.00
CA GLU A 168 -13.69 25.39 11.38
C GLU A 168 -12.80 26.64 11.43
N PHE A 169 -11.76 26.64 10.61
CA PHE A 169 -10.90 27.79 10.38
C PHE A 169 -11.20 28.36 8.99
N GLY A 170 -11.79 29.54 8.93
CA GLY A 170 -12.30 30.13 7.67
C GLY A 170 -11.26 30.34 6.55
N ASP A 171 -9.97 30.18 6.84
CA ASP A 171 -8.85 30.36 5.91
C ASP A 171 -8.24 29.04 5.39
N ARG A 172 -8.61 27.87 5.93
CA ARG A 172 -7.98 26.58 5.58
C ARG A 172 -8.96 25.41 5.69
N VAL A 173 -8.66 24.34 4.95
CA VAL A 173 -9.38 23.06 5.06
C VAL A 173 -8.55 22.11 5.94
N LEU A 174 -9.17 21.57 6.98
CA LEU A 174 -8.58 20.56 7.86
C LEU A 174 -8.67 19.15 7.24
N CYS A 175 -7.83 18.23 7.73
CA CYS A 175 -7.78 16.85 7.27
C CYS A 175 -9.15 16.17 7.31
N PHE A 176 -9.88 16.31 8.43
CA PHE A 176 -11.20 15.67 8.58
C PHE A 176 -12.24 16.26 7.62
N GLU A 177 -12.23 17.57 7.40
CA GLU A 177 -13.13 18.26 6.47
C GLU A 177 -12.89 17.82 5.04
N LYS A 178 -11.61 17.64 4.64
CA LYS A 178 -11.24 17.09 3.34
C LYS A 178 -11.71 15.64 3.20
N ALA A 179 -11.48 14.80 4.22
CA ALA A 179 -11.92 13.41 4.19
C ALA A 179 -13.45 13.28 4.13
N GLU A 180 -14.19 14.12 4.84
CA GLU A 180 -15.66 14.21 4.76
C GLU A 180 -16.14 14.67 3.38
N PHE A 181 -15.50 15.69 2.81
CA PHE A 181 -15.76 16.13 1.44
C PHE A 181 -15.55 14.97 0.46
N MET A 182 -14.43 14.26 0.56
CA MET A 182 -14.12 13.12 -0.29
C MET A 182 -15.15 11.99 -0.15
N MET A 183 -15.59 11.68 1.08
CA MET A 183 -16.66 10.69 1.31
C MET A 183 -17.99 11.13 0.68
N ARG A 184 -18.33 12.41 0.77
CA ARG A 184 -19.54 12.96 0.13
C ARG A 184 -19.46 12.86 -1.39
N MET A 185 -18.30 13.16 -1.98
CA MET A 185 -18.07 12.98 -3.41
C MET A 185 -18.11 11.50 -3.82
N TRP A 186 -17.58 10.60 -3.00
CA TRP A 186 -17.62 9.16 -3.23
C TRP A 186 -19.05 8.62 -3.32
N ASN A 187 -19.94 9.12 -2.45
CA ASN A 187 -21.35 8.72 -2.47
C ASN A 187 -22.14 9.35 -3.62
N LYS A 188 -21.73 10.53 -4.07
CA LYS A 188 -22.42 11.29 -5.14
C LYS A 188 -22.11 10.77 -6.54
N TYR A 189 -20.84 10.42 -6.80
CA TYR A 189 -20.35 10.09 -8.13
C TYR A 189 -20.06 8.60 -8.28
N ARG A 190 -20.25 8.07 -9.49
CA ARG A 190 -20.09 6.63 -9.80
C ARG A 190 -18.78 6.32 -10.49
N GLU A 191 -18.17 7.32 -11.09
CA GLU A 191 -16.85 7.30 -11.70
C GLU A 191 -15.72 7.42 -10.64
N PRO A 192 -14.49 6.97 -10.95
CA PRO A 192 -13.33 7.19 -10.09
C PRO A 192 -13.12 8.66 -9.76
N LEU A 193 -12.57 8.92 -8.57
CA LEU A 193 -12.29 10.28 -8.11
C LEU A 193 -10.80 10.57 -8.16
N LEU A 194 -10.44 11.79 -8.57
CA LEU A 194 -9.11 12.33 -8.36
C LEU A 194 -9.24 13.64 -7.61
N PHE A 195 -8.85 13.63 -6.34
CA PHE A 195 -8.71 14.85 -5.56
C PHE A 195 -7.49 15.63 -6.05
N VAL A 196 -7.67 16.93 -6.24
CA VAL A 196 -6.59 17.87 -6.53
C VAL A 196 -6.78 19.09 -5.66
N GLU A 197 -5.75 19.49 -4.92
CA GLU A 197 -5.77 20.69 -4.08
C GLU A 197 -6.14 21.94 -4.90
N THR A 198 -6.96 22.84 -4.34
CA THR A 198 -7.60 23.92 -5.10
C THR A 198 -6.62 24.92 -5.71
N GLY A 199 -5.43 25.08 -5.15
CA GLY A 199 -4.36 25.95 -5.68
C GLY A 199 -3.54 25.34 -6.83
N ALA A 200 -3.83 24.09 -7.21
CA ALA A 200 -3.08 23.44 -8.27
C ALA A 200 -3.48 23.90 -9.69
N VAL A 201 -2.56 23.72 -10.63
CA VAL A 201 -2.80 23.88 -12.06
C VAL A 201 -2.42 22.58 -12.76
N LEU A 202 -3.34 22.07 -13.59
CA LEU A 202 -3.02 20.96 -14.47
C LEU A 202 -2.20 21.45 -15.67
N ARG A 203 -1.12 20.75 -15.99
CA ARG A 203 -0.31 20.99 -17.20
C ARG A 203 -0.53 19.94 -18.27
N GLU A 204 -1.02 18.77 -17.87
CA GLU A 204 -1.38 17.65 -18.73
C GLU A 204 -2.64 16.97 -18.15
N SER A 205 -3.29 16.13 -18.95
CA SER A 205 -4.43 15.34 -18.48
C SER A 205 -3.98 14.29 -17.44
N PRO A 206 -4.55 14.25 -16.23
CA PRO A 206 -4.08 13.40 -15.13
C PRO A 206 -4.65 11.98 -15.24
N LEU A 207 -4.28 11.26 -16.29
CA LEU A 207 -4.92 10.00 -16.71
C LEU A 207 -4.20 8.75 -16.23
N LEU A 208 -2.96 8.90 -15.75
CA LEU A 208 -2.11 7.78 -15.34
C LEU A 208 -2.81 6.86 -14.32
N PRO A 209 -3.38 7.34 -13.20
CA PRO A 209 -4.05 6.45 -12.24
C PRO A 209 -5.18 5.62 -12.86
N SER A 210 -6.00 6.23 -13.71
CA SER A 210 -7.11 5.54 -14.38
C SER A 210 -6.64 4.53 -15.42
N PHE A 211 -5.55 4.84 -16.15
CA PHE A 211 -4.89 3.88 -17.04
C PHE A 211 -4.35 2.66 -16.29
N LEU A 212 -3.80 2.87 -15.10
CA LEU A 212 -3.22 1.80 -14.28
C LEU A 212 -4.29 0.91 -13.62
N GLY A 213 -5.55 1.35 -13.55
CA GLY A 213 -6.65 0.55 -13.02
C GLY A 213 -6.46 0.11 -11.57
N CYS A 214 -5.75 0.89 -10.75
CA CYS A 214 -5.51 0.60 -9.33
C CYS A 214 -6.68 1.01 -8.44
N ASP A 215 -6.67 0.54 -7.19
CA ASP A 215 -7.62 1.00 -6.18
C ASP A 215 -7.30 2.43 -5.76
N VAL A 216 -6.03 2.72 -5.53
CA VAL A 216 -5.58 4.00 -4.97
C VAL A 216 -4.28 4.41 -5.64
N ALA A 217 -4.15 5.71 -5.97
CA ALA A 217 -2.87 6.26 -6.39
C ALA A 217 -2.59 7.61 -5.72
N LEU A 218 -1.37 7.79 -5.25
CA LEU A 218 -0.94 9.01 -4.58
C LEU A 218 0.58 9.18 -4.68
N HIS A 219 1.05 10.38 -4.38
CA HIS A 219 2.49 10.65 -4.35
C HIS A 219 3.10 10.30 -2.98
N LYS A 220 4.31 9.73 -2.99
CA LYS A 220 5.10 9.42 -1.79
C LYS A 220 6.38 10.27 -1.76
N TRP A 221 6.47 11.22 -0.85
CA TRP A 221 7.69 11.99 -0.58
C TRP A 221 8.62 11.29 0.40
N ASN A 222 9.92 11.59 0.29
CA ASN A 222 10.95 11.07 1.20
C ASN A 222 10.91 9.55 1.43
N ARG A 223 10.33 8.79 0.48
CA ARG A 223 10.06 7.34 0.51
C ARG A 223 9.00 6.87 1.53
N TRP A 224 8.37 7.74 2.31
CA TRP A 224 7.37 7.35 3.32
C TRP A 224 6.19 8.33 3.46
N GLU A 225 6.39 9.61 3.16
CA GLU A 225 5.38 10.66 3.39
C GLU A 225 4.31 10.61 2.30
N MET A 226 3.07 10.26 2.66
CA MET A 226 1.95 10.25 1.72
C MET A 226 1.38 11.64 1.50
N SER A 227 1.17 11.99 0.23
CA SER A 227 0.55 13.26 -0.15
C SER A 227 -0.96 13.13 -0.37
N ALA A 228 -1.74 13.88 0.38
CA ALA A 228 -3.18 14.02 0.15
C ALA A 228 -3.53 15.14 -0.84
N ARG A 229 -2.56 15.95 -1.32
CA ARG A 229 -2.83 17.05 -2.28
C ARG A 229 -3.21 16.53 -3.68
N THR A 230 -2.86 15.27 -3.98
CA THR A 230 -3.28 14.57 -5.20
C THR A 230 -3.53 13.10 -4.87
N LEU A 231 -4.81 12.74 -4.76
CA LEU A 231 -5.25 11.42 -4.30
C LEU A 231 -6.29 10.86 -5.28
N TYR A 232 -5.95 9.75 -5.93
CA TYR A 232 -6.86 8.99 -6.76
C TYR A 232 -7.52 7.86 -5.98
N LEU A 233 -8.82 7.70 -6.17
CA LEU A 233 -9.62 6.59 -5.64
C LEU A 233 -10.40 5.94 -6.80
N GLY A 234 -9.98 4.73 -7.15
CA GLY A 234 -10.70 3.81 -8.00
C GLY A 234 -12.02 3.39 -7.36
N ARG A 235 -13.01 2.98 -8.15
CA ARG A 235 -14.33 2.59 -7.65
C ARG A 235 -14.36 1.15 -7.18
N THR A 236 -13.60 0.87 -6.13
CA THR A 236 -13.48 -0.46 -5.54
C THR A 236 -13.79 -0.44 -4.06
N ARG A 237 -14.09 -1.62 -3.51
CA ARG A 237 -14.33 -1.79 -2.07
C ARG A 237 -13.09 -1.45 -1.24
N ALA A 238 -11.89 -1.73 -1.76
CA ALA A 238 -10.65 -1.46 -1.06
C ALA A 238 -10.36 0.05 -0.97
N ALA A 239 -10.59 0.80 -2.05
CA ALA A 239 -10.52 2.25 -2.04
C ALA A 239 -11.55 2.89 -1.10
N GLU A 240 -12.78 2.36 -1.07
CA GLU A 240 -13.80 2.80 -0.11
C GLU A 240 -13.37 2.57 1.34
N MET A 241 -12.81 1.39 1.63
CA MET A 241 -12.31 1.07 2.97
C MET A 241 -11.22 2.04 3.38
N LEU A 242 -10.24 2.32 2.51
CA LEU A 242 -9.22 3.32 2.76
C LEU A 242 -9.83 4.67 3.11
N LEU A 243 -10.77 5.15 2.31
CA LEU A 243 -11.40 6.45 2.51
C LEU A 243 -12.18 6.51 3.83
N ARG A 244 -12.89 5.43 4.20
CA ARG A 244 -13.59 5.32 5.50
C ARG A 244 -12.62 5.32 6.67
N THR A 245 -11.53 4.56 6.58
CA THR A 245 -10.51 4.53 7.63
C THR A 245 -9.84 5.89 7.77
N TRP A 246 -9.50 6.56 6.66
CA TRP A 246 -8.90 7.88 6.68
C TRP A 246 -9.84 8.92 7.30
N GLN A 247 -11.13 8.92 6.91
CA GLN A 247 -12.15 9.78 7.52
C GLN A 247 -12.25 9.58 9.04
N HIS A 248 -12.29 8.32 9.49
CA HIS A 248 -12.38 8.01 10.91
C HIS A 248 -11.16 8.48 11.70
N LEU A 249 -9.95 8.22 11.18
CA LEU A 249 -8.70 8.66 11.81
C LEU A 249 -8.59 10.19 11.83
N ALA A 250 -8.94 10.87 10.74
CA ALA A 250 -8.92 12.32 10.66
C ALA A 250 -9.87 12.98 11.66
N ALA A 251 -11.08 12.43 11.83
CA ALA A 251 -12.04 12.93 12.81
C ALA A 251 -11.60 12.65 14.27
N SER A 252 -10.93 11.53 14.50
CA SER A 252 -10.50 11.10 15.84
C SER A 252 -9.23 11.81 16.31
N TYR A 253 -8.38 12.24 15.37
CA TYR A 253 -7.07 12.82 15.63
C TYR A 253 -6.84 14.12 14.82
N PRO A 254 -7.69 15.16 15.00
CA PRO A 254 -7.68 16.36 14.15
C PRO A 254 -6.38 17.19 14.25
N ALA A 255 -5.61 17.03 15.33
CA ALA A 255 -4.32 17.70 15.51
C ALA A 255 -3.14 17.00 14.81
N ILE A 256 -3.33 15.78 14.31
CA ILE A 256 -2.28 15.01 13.66
C ILE A 256 -2.21 15.35 12.17
N TRP A 257 -1.00 15.37 11.65
CA TRP A 257 -0.72 15.70 10.26
C TRP A 257 -1.41 14.74 9.26
N GLU A 258 -2.02 15.31 8.22
CA GLU A 258 -2.82 14.62 7.21
C GLU A 258 -2.08 13.47 6.51
N GLY A 259 -0.83 13.69 6.08
CA GLY A 259 -0.07 12.65 5.38
C GLY A 259 0.24 11.45 6.25
N TYR A 260 0.44 11.65 7.56
CA TYR A 260 0.59 10.56 8.51
C TYR A 260 -0.72 9.81 8.71
N LEU A 261 -1.84 10.51 8.88
CA LEU A 261 -3.14 9.85 9.02
C LEU A 261 -3.53 9.05 7.78
N LEU A 262 -3.19 9.54 6.59
CA LEU A 262 -3.40 8.81 5.34
C LEU A 262 -2.50 7.56 5.24
N ASP A 263 -1.24 7.66 5.66
CA ASP A 263 -0.32 6.52 5.78
C ASP A 263 -0.83 5.45 6.76
N GLN A 264 -1.33 5.87 7.91
CA GLN A 264 -1.94 4.96 8.88
C GLN A 264 -3.21 4.30 8.32
N ALA A 265 -4.05 5.06 7.62
CA ALA A 265 -5.24 4.53 6.95
C ALA A 265 -4.89 3.50 5.87
N TRP A 266 -3.87 3.79 5.06
CA TRP A 266 -3.33 2.89 4.05
C TRP A 266 -2.84 1.59 4.67
N SER A 267 -2.06 1.71 5.74
CA SER A 267 -1.48 0.56 6.44
C SER A 267 -2.53 -0.36 7.04
N LEU A 268 -3.52 0.23 7.73
CA LEU A 268 -4.62 -0.51 8.35
C LEU A 268 -5.51 -1.18 7.29
N THR A 269 -5.77 -0.50 6.18
CA THR A 269 -6.59 -1.05 5.11
C THR A 269 -5.86 -2.18 4.41
N SER A 270 -4.60 -1.96 4.05
CA SER A 270 -3.79 -2.92 3.31
C SER A 270 -3.42 -4.15 4.14
N SER A 271 -3.46 -4.11 5.48
CA SER A 271 -3.29 -5.31 6.31
C SER A 271 -4.56 -6.17 6.38
N GLN A 272 -5.73 -5.58 6.18
CA GLN A 272 -7.02 -6.27 6.30
C GLN A 272 -7.56 -6.79 4.96
N MET A 273 -7.08 -6.22 3.85
CA MET A 273 -7.53 -6.60 2.51
C MET A 273 -6.48 -6.25 1.44
N PRO A 274 -6.52 -6.92 0.26
CA PRO A 274 -5.56 -6.65 -0.79
C PRO A 274 -5.86 -5.30 -1.45
N LEU A 275 -5.21 -4.25 -0.96
CA LEU A 275 -5.29 -2.90 -1.53
C LEU A 275 -4.22 -2.74 -2.63
N ASP A 276 -4.64 -2.53 -3.87
CA ASP A 276 -3.77 -2.26 -5.02
C ASP A 276 -3.43 -0.77 -5.08
N THR A 277 -2.22 -0.45 -4.62
CA THR A 277 -1.72 0.92 -4.47
C THR A 277 -0.67 1.23 -5.51
N VAL A 278 -0.79 2.40 -6.14
CA VAL A 278 0.19 2.97 -7.05
C VAL A 278 0.84 4.21 -6.45
N TRP A 279 2.16 4.30 -6.58
CA TRP A 279 2.94 5.47 -6.19
C TRP A 279 3.23 6.35 -7.39
N LEU A 280 2.57 7.50 -7.46
CA LEU A 280 2.68 8.39 -8.62
C LEU A 280 4.12 8.94 -8.76
N PRO A 281 4.65 9.08 -9.99
CA PRO A 281 6.00 9.60 -10.19
C PRO A 281 6.14 11.04 -9.72
N ARG A 282 7.37 11.47 -9.44
CA ARG A 282 7.68 12.89 -9.18
C ARG A 282 7.32 13.84 -10.33
N SER A 283 7.21 13.33 -11.56
CA SER A 283 6.71 14.08 -12.71
C SER A 283 5.19 14.19 -12.74
N TYR A 284 4.46 13.50 -11.87
CA TYR A 284 3.00 13.63 -11.79
C TYR A 284 2.59 14.77 -10.88
N HIS A 285 3.34 14.99 -9.81
CA HIS A 285 3.05 15.95 -8.75
C HIS A 285 4.34 16.70 -8.39
N ALA A 286 4.34 18.03 -8.52
CA ALA A 286 5.41 18.87 -7.98
C ALA A 286 4.88 20.16 -7.36
N LEU A 287 5.70 20.78 -6.51
CA LEU A 287 5.46 22.12 -5.99
C LEU A 287 6.13 23.16 -6.88
N LYS A 288 5.57 24.38 -6.93
CA LYS A 288 6.19 25.51 -7.62
C LYS A 288 7.56 25.82 -6.97
N GLY A 289 8.61 25.71 -7.78
CA GLY A 289 10.01 25.89 -7.32
C GLY A 289 10.79 24.58 -7.21
N ASP A 290 10.12 23.42 -7.23
CA ASP A 290 10.80 22.13 -7.25
C ASP A 290 11.51 21.88 -8.59
N LEU A 291 12.59 21.10 -8.56
CA LEU A 291 13.30 20.64 -9.76
C LEU A 291 12.39 19.93 -10.77
N GLY A 292 11.35 19.23 -10.27
CA GLY A 292 10.36 18.52 -11.10
C GLY A 292 9.24 19.41 -11.67
N ALA A 293 9.13 20.66 -11.22
CA ALA A 293 7.99 21.53 -11.54
C ALA A 293 7.79 21.76 -13.03
N ALA A 294 8.86 21.78 -13.83
CA ALA A 294 8.79 21.99 -15.27
C ALA A 294 8.02 20.89 -16.01
N ARG A 295 8.05 19.65 -15.51
CA ARG A 295 7.47 18.45 -16.14
C ARG A 295 6.32 17.84 -15.35
N ALA A 296 5.77 18.59 -14.39
CA ALA A 296 4.73 18.09 -13.50
C ALA A 296 3.36 18.07 -14.21
N THR A 297 2.65 16.94 -14.20
CA THR A 297 1.25 16.85 -14.64
C THR A 297 0.34 17.75 -13.80
N VAL A 298 0.52 17.72 -12.48
CA VAL A 298 -0.16 18.58 -11.50
C VAL A 298 0.89 19.45 -10.80
N LEU A 299 0.79 20.77 -10.95
CA LEU A 299 1.65 21.73 -10.28
C LEU A 299 0.89 22.44 -9.16
N HIS A 300 1.38 22.34 -7.93
CA HIS A 300 0.82 23.03 -6.77
C HIS A 300 1.50 24.38 -6.53
N ASP A 301 0.72 25.40 -6.17
CA ASP A 301 1.17 26.77 -5.95
C ASP A 301 1.72 27.02 -4.54
N GLN A 302 1.30 26.24 -3.54
CA GLN A 302 1.74 26.35 -2.16
C GLN A 302 3.12 25.73 -1.93
N GLN A 303 4.05 26.52 -1.38
CA GLN A 303 5.30 26.02 -0.80
C GLN A 303 4.98 25.02 0.32
N THR A 304 5.76 23.94 0.42
CA THR A 304 5.70 23.03 1.58
C THR A 304 5.98 23.85 2.82
N THR A 305 4.95 24.17 3.58
CA THR A 305 5.15 24.73 4.91
C THR A 305 5.58 23.59 5.82
N THR A 306 6.40 23.87 6.84
CA THR A 306 6.70 22.90 7.90
C THR A 306 5.43 22.37 8.57
N LEU A 307 4.30 23.07 8.46
CA LEU A 307 2.98 22.59 8.90
C LEU A 307 2.51 21.35 8.13
N GLU A 308 2.96 21.14 6.89
CA GLU A 308 2.72 19.93 6.10
C GLU A 308 3.73 18.80 6.37
N LEU A 309 4.68 19.03 7.26
CA LEU A 309 5.54 17.99 7.83
C LEU A 309 5.14 17.68 9.29
N GLY A 310 4.01 18.23 9.74
CA GLY A 310 3.56 18.26 11.12
C GLY A 310 4.14 19.43 11.91
N PRO A 311 3.42 19.95 12.93
CA PRO A 311 3.84 21.13 13.69
C PRO A 311 5.13 20.93 14.50
N ASP A 312 5.62 19.69 14.63
CA ASP A 312 6.81 19.33 15.40
C ASP A 312 7.89 18.68 14.50
N PRO A 313 9.03 19.35 14.27
CA PRO A 313 10.18 18.78 13.58
C PRO A 313 10.71 17.47 14.20
N ALA A 314 10.50 17.26 15.50
CA ALA A 314 10.85 16.03 16.21
C ALA A 314 9.84 14.91 15.98
N PHE A 315 8.57 15.23 15.67
CA PHE A 315 7.56 14.24 15.29
C PHE A 315 7.97 13.49 14.03
N ALA A 316 8.56 14.16 13.04
CA ALA A 316 9.12 13.45 11.89
C ALA A 316 10.26 12.49 12.31
N GLY A 317 11.04 12.80 13.34
CA GLY A 317 12.04 11.88 13.91
C GLY A 317 11.42 10.67 14.61
N LEU A 318 10.39 10.89 15.43
CA LEU A 318 9.65 9.86 16.20
C LEU A 318 8.74 9.00 15.32
N ALA A 319 8.09 9.60 14.32
CA ALA A 319 7.29 8.93 13.31
C ALA A 319 8.17 8.23 12.26
N ARG A 320 9.39 8.71 11.98
CA ARG A 320 10.37 7.94 11.18
C ARG A 320 10.78 6.64 11.85
N SER A 321 10.79 6.59 13.18
CA SER A 321 10.96 5.33 13.92
C SER A 321 9.72 4.44 13.90
N ALA A 322 8.51 5.02 13.74
CA ALA A 322 7.23 4.31 13.64
C ALA A 322 6.90 3.98 12.17
N ARG A 323 7.26 2.77 11.77
CA ARG A 323 7.39 2.29 10.38
C ARG A 323 6.03 1.93 9.79
N ARG A 324 5.75 2.30 8.54
CA ARG A 324 4.65 1.78 7.70
C ARG A 324 4.81 2.43 6.29
N ALA A 325 4.51 1.69 5.22
CA ALA A 325 4.67 2.05 3.80
C ALA A 325 6.10 2.26 3.23
N GLY A 326 6.76 1.15 2.86
CA GLY A 326 7.91 1.18 1.93
C GLY A 326 9.28 1.53 2.53
N ARG A 327 9.52 1.15 3.79
CA ARG A 327 10.85 1.12 4.41
C ARG A 327 11.34 -0.32 4.56
N THR A 328 12.62 -0.48 4.88
CA THR A 328 13.19 -1.74 5.36
C THR A 328 12.45 -2.22 6.60
N GLY A 329 11.77 -3.37 6.52
CA GLY A 329 10.98 -3.98 7.60
C GLY A 329 9.44 -3.89 7.45
N PRO A 330 8.68 -4.76 8.14
CA PRO A 330 7.23 -4.95 7.97
C PRO A 330 6.33 -4.02 8.82
N ARG A 331 5.00 -4.03 8.55
CA ARG A 331 3.94 -3.28 9.26
C ARG A 331 3.66 -3.86 10.65
N ASP A 332 3.16 -3.06 11.63
CA ASP A 332 2.91 -3.57 12.99
C ASP A 332 1.97 -4.80 13.00
N ALA A 333 0.90 -4.75 12.18
CA ALA A 333 0.24 -5.95 11.69
C ALA A 333 0.47 -6.01 10.18
N PHE A 334 1.32 -6.95 9.75
CA PHE A 334 1.53 -7.25 8.34
C PHE A 334 0.22 -7.67 7.69
N MET A 335 -0.53 -8.53 8.38
CA MET A 335 -1.82 -9.03 7.92
C MET A 335 -2.77 -9.23 9.09
N VAL A 336 -4.04 -8.93 8.85
CA VAL A 336 -5.16 -9.14 9.76
C VAL A 336 -6.17 -10.03 9.06
N MET A 337 -6.54 -11.15 9.70
CA MET A 337 -7.61 -12.02 9.25
C MET A 337 -8.73 -12.03 10.29
N THR A 338 -9.98 -12.10 9.84
CA THR A 338 -11.15 -12.26 10.71
C THR A 338 -11.85 -13.57 10.41
N SER A 339 -12.39 -14.20 11.45
CA SER A 339 -13.16 -15.44 11.35
C SER A 339 -14.62 -15.20 11.78
N ARG A 340 -15.48 -16.20 11.55
CA ARG A 340 -16.88 -16.17 12.03
C ARG A 340 -17.04 -16.77 13.44
N ALA A 341 -15.94 -17.05 14.15
CA ALA A 341 -16.01 -17.63 15.48
C ALA A 341 -16.76 -16.70 16.45
N GLU A 342 -17.62 -17.28 17.28
CA GLU A 342 -18.47 -16.54 18.23
C GLU A 342 -17.70 -15.97 19.43
N ALA A 343 -16.50 -16.50 19.73
CA ALA A 343 -15.66 -16.03 20.82
C ALA A 343 -14.82 -14.81 20.40
N GLY A 344 -15.06 -13.67 21.05
CA GLY A 344 -14.55 -12.35 20.67
C GLY A 344 -13.08 -12.04 20.96
N GLY A 345 -12.25 -13.05 21.26
CA GLY A 345 -10.82 -12.88 21.51
C GLY A 345 -9.99 -12.81 20.23
N GLY A 346 -8.94 -11.99 20.23
CA GLY A 346 -7.95 -11.95 19.16
C GLY A 346 -6.67 -12.72 19.50
N ILE A 347 -5.95 -13.15 18.48
CA ILE A 347 -4.62 -13.74 18.59
C ILE A 347 -3.63 -12.96 17.74
N SER A 348 -2.46 -12.67 18.30
CA SER A 348 -1.31 -12.07 17.63
C SER A 348 -0.21 -13.12 17.47
N VAL A 349 0.18 -13.38 16.23
CA VAL A 349 1.33 -14.22 15.90
C VAL A 349 2.48 -13.31 15.51
N ILE A 350 3.59 -13.40 16.23
CA ILE A 350 4.80 -12.61 16.01
C ILE A 350 5.87 -13.53 15.41
N LEU A 351 6.20 -13.32 14.14
CA LEU A 351 7.28 -14.02 13.46
C LEU A 351 8.59 -13.26 13.66
N ARG A 352 9.47 -13.76 14.52
CA ARG A 352 10.75 -13.12 14.86
C ARG A 352 11.89 -13.49 13.92
N ASP A 353 12.99 -12.74 14.01
CA ASP A 353 14.28 -13.03 13.37
C ASP A 353 14.22 -13.14 11.84
N ILE A 354 13.35 -12.37 11.19
CA ILE A 354 13.15 -12.43 9.73
C ILE A 354 14.40 -11.98 8.96
N SER A 355 15.17 -11.02 9.49
CA SER A 355 16.35 -10.48 8.81
C SER A 355 17.49 -11.50 8.66
N THR A 356 17.56 -12.49 9.54
CA THR A 356 18.59 -13.54 9.55
C THR A 356 18.10 -14.87 9.00
N SER A 357 16.83 -14.94 8.61
CA SER A 357 16.17 -16.15 8.12
C SER A 357 16.13 -16.22 6.60
N ASP A 358 16.07 -17.43 6.06
CA ASP A 358 15.88 -17.69 4.64
C ASP A 358 14.51 -17.16 4.15
N ALA A 359 14.48 -16.55 2.96
CA ALA A 359 13.26 -15.94 2.43
C ALA A 359 12.16 -16.96 2.13
N GLY A 360 12.53 -18.14 1.63
CA GLY A 360 11.60 -19.25 1.43
C GLY A 360 11.04 -19.77 2.75
N ALA A 361 11.86 -19.87 3.80
CA ALA A 361 11.40 -20.28 5.13
C ALA A 361 10.42 -19.27 5.75
N VAL A 362 10.68 -17.97 5.61
CA VAL A 362 9.77 -16.90 6.05
C VAL A 362 8.44 -17.02 5.28
N ALA A 363 8.50 -17.13 3.95
CA ALA A 363 7.32 -17.23 3.11
C ALA A 363 6.46 -18.45 3.48
N ALA A 364 7.07 -19.64 3.57
CA ALA A 364 6.38 -20.86 3.94
C ALA A 364 5.74 -20.80 5.34
N THR A 365 6.37 -20.09 6.29
CA THR A 365 5.82 -19.93 7.65
C THR A 365 4.59 -19.02 7.64
N VAL A 366 4.62 -17.93 6.87
CA VAL A 366 3.46 -17.05 6.65
C VAL A 366 2.31 -17.86 6.02
N GLU A 367 2.56 -18.62 4.96
CA GLU A 367 1.56 -19.50 4.36
C GLU A 367 0.98 -20.51 5.36
N ALA A 368 1.83 -21.13 6.19
CA ALA A 368 1.40 -22.13 7.16
C ALA A 368 0.54 -21.52 8.28
N VAL A 369 0.90 -20.35 8.82
CA VAL A 369 0.12 -19.65 9.85
C VAL A 369 -1.23 -19.20 9.32
N THR A 370 -1.25 -18.56 8.15
CA THR A 370 -2.47 -18.08 7.53
C THR A 370 -3.40 -19.23 7.13
N GLY A 371 -2.84 -20.31 6.59
CA GLY A 371 -3.54 -21.54 6.24
C GLY A 371 -4.13 -22.23 7.46
N ALA A 372 -3.36 -22.38 8.54
CA ALA A 372 -3.86 -22.96 9.79
C ALA A 372 -5.02 -22.15 10.36
N TYR A 373 -4.93 -20.82 10.36
CA TYR A 373 -6.01 -19.97 10.88
C TYR A 373 -7.29 -20.06 10.05
N ALA A 374 -7.14 -20.15 8.72
CA ALA A 374 -8.27 -20.33 7.82
C ALA A 374 -8.92 -21.73 7.95
N ALA A 375 -8.12 -22.76 8.26
CA ALA A 375 -8.60 -24.13 8.44
C ALA A 375 -9.30 -24.31 9.80
N ASP A 376 -8.66 -23.86 10.87
CA ASP A 376 -9.18 -23.90 12.23
C ASP A 376 -8.64 -22.71 13.04
N CYS A 377 -9.49 -21.70 13.22
CA CYS A 377 -9.14 -20.50 13.97
C CYS A 377 -9.07 -20.72 15.49
N GLY A 378 -9.33 -21.92 16.01
CA GLY A 378 -9.25 -22.24 17.44
C GLY A 378 -10.20 -21.44 18.33
N GLY A 379 -11.26 -20.88 17.74
CA GLY A 379 -12.20 -19.98 18.43
C GLY A 379 -11.78 -18.51 18.45
N TYR A 380 -10.61 -18.13 17.92
CA TYR A 380 -10.21 -16.72 17.84
C TYR A 380 -10.92 -16.02 16.68
N GLY A 381 -11.66 -14.95 16.98
CA GLY A 381 -12.38 -14.14 15.98
C GLY A 381 -11.47 -13.30 15.08
N ARG A 382 -10.21 -13.09 15.49
CA ARG A 382 -9.23 -12.27 14.76
C ARG A 382 -7.81 -12.80 14.91
N LEU A 383 -7.06 -12.86 13.81
CA LEU A 383 -5.62 -13.07 13.76
C LEU A 383 -4.94 -11.77 13.34
N GLU A 384 -3.87 -11.38 14.04
CA GLU A 384 -2.90 -10.40 13.58
C GLU A 384 -1.54 -11.07 13.44
N LEU A 385 -0.99 -11.04 12.22
CA LEU A 385 0.36 -11.51 11.95
C LEU A 385 1.30 -10.31 11.92
N ALA A 386 2.23 -10.27 12.87
CA ALA A 386 3.34 -9.33 12.89
C ALA A 386 4.59 -10.03 12.38
N LEU A 387 5.29 -9.36 11.47
CA LEU A 387 6.59 -9.79 11.00
C LEU A 387 7.61 -8.95 11.75
N CYS A 388 8.70 -9.51 12.26
CA CYS A 388 9.69 -8.79 13.04
C CYS A 388 11.08 -9.11 12.50
N ALA A 389 11.69 -8.10 11.87
CA ALA A 389 13.04 -8.24 11.31
C ALA A 389 14.10 -8.25 12.42
N TRP A 390 13.87 -7.48 13.48
CA TRP A 390 14.81 -7.27 14.58
C TRP A 390 14.16 -7.53 15.94
N GLN A 391 14.96 -7.74 16.98
CA GLN A 391 14.47 -8.01 18.34
C GLN A 391 13.69 -6.84 18.96
N GLU A 392 14.06 -5.60 18.64
CA GLU A 392 13.30 -4.41 19.07
C GLU A 392 11.86 -4.42 18.54
N ASP A 393 11.67 -4.94 17.32
CA ASP A 393 10.35 -5.04 16.68
C ASP A 393 9.45 -6.03 17.43
N VAL A 394 10.02 -7.12 17.95
CA VAL A 394 9.30 -8.13 18.74
C VAL A 394 8.75 -7.53 20.03
N GLY A 395 9.54 -6.71 20.72
CA GLY A 395 9.11 -6.01 21.93
C GLY A 395 7.91 -5.10 21.67
N ALA A 396 7.99 -4.27 20.64
CA ALA A 396 6.90 -3.37 20.25
C ALA A 396 5.63 -4.14 19.83
N ALA A 397 5.77 -5.21 19.04
CA ALA A 397 4.65 -6.05 18.63
C ALA A 397 3.97 -6.74 19.84
N ARG A 398 4.76 -7.22 20.81
CA ARG A 398 4.26 -7.83 22.04
C ARG A 398 3.48 -6.82 22.88
N GLU A 399 4.00 -5.60 23.05
CA GLU A 399 3.32 -4.54 23.79
C GLU A 399 2.01 -4.14 23.13
N ALA A 400 2.00 -3.96 21.81
CA ALA A 400 0.79 -3.65 21.05
C ALA A 400 -0.27 -4.75 21.18
N ALA A 401 0.13 -6.02 21.04
CA ALA A 401 -0.77 -7.17 21.21
C ALA A 401 -1.33 -7.27 22.63
N ALA A 402 -0.50 -7.00 23.65
CA ALA A 402 -0.93 -6.97 25.05
C ALA A 402 -1.94 -5.85 25.32
N GLN A 403 -1.74 -4.65 24.77
CA GLN A 403 -2.70 -3.54 24.86
C GLN A 403 -4.04 -3.88 24.20
N ALA A 404 -4.00 -4.59 23.07
CA ALA A 404 -5.19 -5.12 22.40
C ALA A 404 -5.82 -6.33 23.11
N ARG A 405 -5.22 -6.81 24.20
CA ARG A 405 -5.62 -8.01 24.96
C ARG A 405 -5.69 -9.27 24.10
N TYR A 406 -4.76 -9.38 23.15
CA TYR A 406 -4.66 -10.57 22.31
C TYR A 406 -3.84 -11.65 22.97
N ARG A 407 -4.16 -12.90 22.64
CA ARG A 407 -3.26 -14.01 22.91
C ARG A 407 -2.00 -13.79 22.07
N ILE A 408 -0.82 -13.95 22.65
CA ILE A 408 0.45 -13.74 21.95
C ILE A 408 1.10 -15.09 21.69
N LEU A 409 1.46 -15.35 20.43
CA LEU A 409 2.26 -16.49 20.02
C LEU A 409 3.51 -15.98 19.30
N GLU A 410 4.69 -16.38 19.77
CA GLU A 410 5.96 -16.06 19.13
C GLU A 410 6.52 -17.29 18.44
N ILE A 411 6.81 -17.17 17.16
CA ILE A 411 7.28 -18.27 16.31
C ILE A 411 8.51 -17.85 15.52
N ALA A 412 9.34 -18.83 15.14
CA ALA A 412 10.48 -18.62 14.25
C ALA A 412 10.19 -19.15 12.84
N PRO A 413 10.78 -18.55 11.78
CA PRO A 413 10.71 -19.09 10.43
C PRO A 413 11.16 -20.56 10.37
N GLY A 414 10.40 -21.39 9.66
CA GLY A 414 10.65 -22.83 9.53
C GLY A 414 10.09 -23.69 10.68
N GLN A 415 9.50 -23.07 11.72
CA GLN A 415 8.77 -23.82 12.75
C GLN A 415 7.57 -24.55 12.13
N ARG A 416 7.38 -25.81 12.50
CA ARG A 416 6.24 -26.60 12.01
C ARG A 416 4.94 -26.05 12.61
N ILE A 417 4.05 -25.60 11.75
CA ILE A 417 2.69 -25.16 12.10
C ILE A 417 1.71 -26.21 11.57
N ALA A 418 0.93 -26.83 12.47
CA ALA A 418 -0.11 -27.79 12.10
C ALA A 418 -1.44 -27.08 11.81
N ASN A 419 -2.38 -27.76 11.14
CA ASN A 419 -3.68 -27.15 10.80
C ASN A 419 -4.53 -26.82 12.03
N ASP A 420 -4.35 -27.54 13.14
CA ASP A 420 -5.03 -27.37 14.43
C ASP A 420 -4.26 -26.45 15.40
N PHE A 421 -3.22 -25.76 14.92
CA PHE A 421 -2.29 -24.97 15.73
C PHE A 421 -3.00 -24.00 16.69
N PHE A 422 -4.04 -23.30 16.24
CA PHE A 422 -4.78 -22.36 17.06
C PHE A 422 -5.68 -23.04 18.09
N ALA A 423 -6.29 -24.18 17.75
CA ALA A 423 -7.14 -24.94 18.67
C ALA A 423 -6.33 -25.52 19.83
N VAL A 424 -5.13 -26.04 19.56
CA VAL A 424 -4.22 -26.53 20.61
C VAL A 424 -3.86 -25.41 21.59
N HIS A 425 -3.53 -24.23 21.09
CA HIS A 425 -3.18 -23.09 21.95
C HIS A 425 -4.37 -22.51 22.73
N ALA A 426 -5.59 -22.61 22.21
CA ALA A 426 -6.79 -22.23 22.94
C ALA A 426 -7.08 -23.20 24.10
N ALA A 427 -6.87 -24.51 23.91
CA ALA A 427 -7.06 -25.52 24.95
C ALA A 427 -6.07 -25.37 26.11
N ASP A 428 -4.79 -25.11 25.80
CA ASP A 428 -3.76 -24.86 26.83
C ASP A 428 -4.11 -23.64 27.71
N ASP A 429 -4.72 -22.61 27.13
CA ASP A 429 -5.11 -21.40 27.85
C ASP A 429 -6.28 -21.65 28.82
N ALA A 430 -7.27 -22.44 28.40
CA ALA A 430 -8.37 -22.86 29.26
C ALA A 430 -7.87 -23.69 30.45
N VAL A 431 -6.88 -24.58 30.24
CA VAL A 431 -6.27 -25.39 31.30
C VAL A 431 -5.46 -24.52 32.28
N MET A 432 -4.68 -23.55 31.78
CA MET A 432 -3.91 -22.64 32.63
C MET A 432 -4.81 -21.69 33.43
N THR A 433 -5.88 -21.17 32.83
CA THR A 433 -6.86 -20.33 33.52
C THR A 433 -7.62 -21.12 34.59
N ALA A 434 -8.00 -22.36 34.30
CA ALA A 434 -8.66 -23.24 35.28
C ALA A 434 -7.75 -23.55 36.47
N ARG A 435 -6.45 -23.78 36.26
CA ARG A 435 -5.47 -24.00 37.34
C ARG A 435 -5.22 -22.77 38.21
N HIS A 436 -5.39 -21.56 37.68
CA HIS A 436 -5.29 -20.33 38.45
C HIS A 436 -6.55 -19.99 39.25
N LEU A 437 -7.72 -20.41 38.78
CA LEU A 437 -9.00 -20.20 39.46
C LEU A 437 -9.33 -21.32 40.46
N PHE A 438 -8.78 -22.52 40.25
CA PHE A 438 -8.95 -23.70 41.11
C PHE A 438 -7.57 -24.35 41.36
N PRO A 439 -6.77 -23.80 42.31
CA PRO A 439 -5.44 -24.33 42.63
C PRO A 439 -5.46 -25.72 43.28
#